data_AF-A0A4Y2MXC2-F1
#
_entry.id   AF-A0A4Y2MXC2-F1
#
_cell.length_a   1.000
_cell.length_b   1.000
_cell.length_c   1.000
_cell.angle_alpha   90.00
_cell.angle_beta   90.00
_cell.angle_gamma   90.00
#
_symmetry.space_group_name_H-M   'P 1'
#
loop_
_entity.id
_entity.type
_entity.pdbx_description
1 polymer ?
#
loop_
_entity_poly.entity_id
_entity_poly.type
_entity_poly.pdbx_seq_one_letter_code
_entity_poly.pdbx_strand_id
1 'polypeptide(L)'
;MSQPLPVNNLEWRLPEEISLQHICQTTYDSATGYILEVDMEYPPELHDLYNNYPLAPERMTITPNMLSPKAMEILSEMNIKPAPKSEKLVPSLSNKLNYVLHYRNLKLYIS
;
A
#
# COMPACT_ATOMS: atom_id res chain seq x y z
N MET A 1 21.94 -4.19 -6.39
CA MET A 1 21.63 -4.62 -5.01
C MET A 1 20.95 -5.97 -5.08
N SER A 2 21.50 -7.00 -4.45
CA SER A 2 20.90 -8.34 -4.35
C SER A 2 20.48 -8.61 -2.90
N GLN A 3 19.38 -9.33 -2.72
CA GLN A 3 18.81 -9.68 -1.42
C GLN A 3 18.42 -11.17 -1.44
N PRO A 4 18.51 -11.87 -0.30
CA PRO A 4 18.09 -13.27 -0.22
C PRO A 4 16.57 -13.40 -0.44
N LEU A 5 16.15 -14.41 -1.20
CA LEU A 5 14.74 -14.78 -1.35
C LEU A 5 14.39 -15.84 -0.30
N PRO A 6 13.15 -15.83 0.23
CA PRO A 6 12.66 -16.93 1.06
C PRO A 6 12.54 -18.21 0.21
N VAL A 7 13.17 -19.29 0.65
CA VAL A 7 13.24 -20.56 -0.10
C VAL A 7 12.52 -21.72 0.58
N ASN A 8 12.32 -21.68 1.90
CA ASN A 8 11.71 -22.76 2.67
C ASN A 8 11.08 -22.23 3.98
N ASN A 9 10.45 -23.14 4.75
CA ASN A 9 9.84 -22.87 6.06
C ASN A 9 8.79 -21.75 6.05
N LEU A 10 7.98 -21.68 4.98
CA LEU A 10 6.84 -20.78 4.91
C LEU A 10 5.71 -21.33 5.79
N GLU A 11 5.31 -20.55 6.78
CA GLU A 11 4.27 -20.93 7.74
C GLU A 11 3.27 -19.79 7.91
N TRP A 12 1.98 -20.13 7.93
CA TRP A 12 0.92 -19.20 8.31
C TRP A 12 0.86 -19.11 9.82
N ARG A 13 0.91 -17.89 10.35
CA ARG A 13 0.84 -17.61 11.78
C ARG A 13 -0.40 -16.81 12.10
N LEU A 14 -0.95 -17.03 13.29
CA LEU A 14 -2.10 -16.26 13.75
C LEU A 14 -1.67 -14.86 14.21
N PRO A 15 -2.53 -13.84 14.08
CA PRO A 15 -2.20 -12.48 14.50
C PRO A 15 -1.80 -12.37 15.98
N GLU A 16 -2.34 -13.25 16.82
CA GLU A 16 -2.08 -13.29 18.27
C GLU A 16 -0.66 -13.77 18.60
N GLU A 17 -0.01 -14.50 17.69
CA GLU A 17 1.32 -15.07 17.88
C GLU A 17 2.45 -14.07 17.55
N ILE A 18 2.13 -12.98 16.84
CA ILE A 18 3.13 -12.03 16.32
C ILE A 18 2.80 -10.61 16.76
N SER A 19 3.68 -10.02 17.58
CA SER A 19 3.56 -8.61 17.97
C SER A 19 4.15 -7.67 16.92
N LEU A 20 3.44 -6.58 16.61
CA LEU A 20 3.94 -5.49 15.76
C LEU A 20 5.28 -4.93 16.25
N GLN A 21 5.49 -4.86 17.57
CA GLN A 21 6.75 -4.38 18.13
C GLN A 21 7.92 -5.29 17.75
N HIS A 22 7.71 -6.61 17.79
CA HIS A 22 8.71 -7.60 17.40
C HIS A 22 9.08 -7.48 15.92
N ILE A 23 8.08 -7.28 15.07
CA ILE A 23 8.26 -7.04 13.63
C ILE A 23 9.09 -5.77 13.40
N CYS A 24 8.73 -4.67 14.06
CA CYS A 24 9.44 -3.39 13.95
C CYS A 24 10.88 -3.44 14.51
N GLN A 25 11.19 -4.36 15.41
CA GLN A 25 12.55 -4.57 15.93
C GLN A 25 13.39 -5.53 15.07
N THR A 26 12.77 -6.41 14.29
CA THR A 26 13.45 -7.41 13.44
C THR A 26 14.41 -6.73 12.45
N THR A 27 15.68 -7.12 12.39
CA THR A 27 16.65 -6.47 11.50
C THR A 27 16.32 -6.66 10.02
N TYR A 28 16.84 -5.77 9.16
CA TYR A 28 16.69 -5.93 7.72
C TYR A 28 17.35 -7.23 7.25
N ASP A 29 18.51 -7.61 7.78
CA ASP A 29 19.25 -8.82 7.39
C ASP A 29 18.91 -10.06 8.23
N SER A 30 17.75 -10.06 8.89
CA SER A 30 17.27 -11.22 9.64
C SER A 30 17.13 -12.45 8.73
N ALA A 31 17.50 -13.62 9.25
CA ALA A 31 17.31 -14.89 8.54
C ALA A 31 15.82 -15.22 8.30
N THR A 32 14.94 -14.72 9.17
CA THR A 32 13.48 -14.85 9.06
C THR A 32 12.87 -13.50 8.76
N GLY A 33 12.02 -13.44 7.72
CA GLY A 33 11.23 -12.28 7.35
C GLY A 33 9.73 -12.56 7.42
N TYR A 34 8.92 -11.51 7.35
CA TYR A 34 7.47 -11.59 7.46
C TYR A 34 6.77 -10.92 6.28
N ILE A 35 5.70 -11.56 5.82
CA ILE A 35 4.66 -10.95 4.98
C ILE A 35 3.43 -10.84 5.87
N LEU A 36 2.83 -9.66 5.90
CA LEU A 36 1.81 -9.27 6.86
C LEU A 36 0.59 -8.76 6.11
N GLU A 37 -0.59 -9.05 6.62
CA GLU A 37 -1.84 -8.41 6.24
C GLU A 37 -2.24 -7.48 7.39
N VAL A 38 -2.36 -6.18 7.12
CA VAL A 38 -2.58 -5.16 8.16
C VAL A 38 -3.60 -4.12 7.71
N ASP A 39 -4.28 -3.54 8.68
CA ASP A 39 -5.05 -2.31 8.51
C ASP A 39 -4.18 -1.10 8.86
N MET A 40 -4.21 -0.06 8.02
CA MET A 40 -3.46 1.18 8.22
C MET A 40 -4.37 2.38 8.06
N GLU A 41 -4.39 3.24 9.06
CA GLU A 41 -5.10 4.52 9.01
C GLU A 41 -4.16 5.62 8.54
N TYR A 42 -4.69 6.52 7.71
CA TYR A 42 -3.95 7.68 7.22
C TYR A 42 -4.53 8.94 7.89
N PRO A 43 -3.87 9.48 8.93
CA PRO A 43 -4.42 10.61 9.65
C PRO A 43 -4.40 11.88 8.76
N PRO A 44 -5.46 12.70 8.77
CA PRO A 44 -5.58 13.87 7.89
C PRO A 44 -4.42 14.86 8.00
N GLU A 45 -3.80 14.96 9.17
CA GLU A 45 -2.63 15.82 9.43
C GLU A 45 -1.40 15.50 8.57
N LEU A 46 -1.29 14.26 8.07
CA LEU A 46 -0.18 13.83 7.22
C LEU A 46 -0.46 14.02 5.73
N HIS A 47 -1.68 14.42 5.35
CA HIS A 47 -2.07 14.53 3.94
C HIS A 47 -1.24 15.58 3.20
N ASP A 48 -0.99 16.73 3.82
CA ASP A 48 -0.21 17.80 3.21
C ASP A 48 1.27 17.41 3.06
N LEU A 49 1.82 16.68 4.04
CA LEU A 49 3.22 16.22 4.02
C LEU A 49 3.45 15.18 2.92
N TYR A 50 2.52 14.23 2.78
CA TYR A 50 2.67 13.09 1.88
C TYR A 50 1.91 13.21 0.56
N ASN A 51 1.35 14.38 0.26
CA ASN A 51 0.63 14.63 -0.99
C ASN A 51 1.47 14.32 -2.24
N ASN A 52 2.78 14.57 -2.18
CA ASN A 52 3.69 14.30 -3.29
C ASN A 52 4.09 12.82 -3.43
N TYR A 53 3.95 12.03 -2.36
CA TYR A 53 4.35 10.63 -2.35
C TYR A 53 3.49 9.80 -1.37
N PRO A 54 2.23 9.49 -1.74
CA PRO A 54 1.40 8.62 -0.92
C PRO A 54 2.02 7.22 -0.80
N LEU A 55 2.19 6.79 0.45
CA LEU A 55 2.73 5.48 0.79
C LEU A 55 1.68 4.38 0.60
N ALA A 56 2.14 3.13 0.55
CA ALA A 56 1.28 1.94 0.43
C ALA A 56 0.27 1.99 -0.74
N PRO A 57 0.74 2.04 -2.00
CA PRO A 57 -0.17 2.10 -3.14
C PRO A 57 -1.00 0.82 -3.25
N GLU A 58 -2.28 0.96 -3.54
CA GLU A 58 -3.24 -0.14 -3.57
C GLU A 58 -3.68 -0.49 -4.98
N ARG A 59 -4.04 -1.75 -5.21
CA ARG A 59 -4.65 -2.17 -6.48
C ARG A 59 -6.13 -1.85 -6.43
N MET A 60 -6.57 -0.90 -7.24
CA MET A 60 -7.99 -0.55 -7.33
C MET A 60 -8.42 -0.13 -8.73
N THR A 61 -9.72 -0.16 -8.96
CA THR A 61 -10.33 0.35 -10.20
C THR A 61 -10.77 1.80 -9.98
N ILE A 62 -10.25 2.72 -10.79
CA ILE A 62 -10.64 4.12 -10.74
C ILE A 62 -12.07 4.27 -11.27
N THR A 63 -12.96 4.80 -10.43
CA THR A 63 -14.31 5.16 -10.85
C THR A 63 -14.35 6.64 -11.29
N PRO A 64 -15.27 7.04 -12.18
CA PRO A 64 -15.38 8.44 -12.62
C PRO A 64 -15.56 9.43 -11.48
N ASN A 65 -16.17 9.02 -10.35
CA ASN A 65 -16.37 9.86 -9.17
C ASN A 65 -15.07 10.21 -8.44
N MET A 66 -13.98 9.50 -8.72
CA MET A 66 -12.65 9.75 -8.14
C MET A 66 -11.81 10.70 -9.01
N LEU A 67 -12.28 11.04 -10.21
CA LEU A 67 -11.57 11.95 -11.10
C LEU A 67 -11.84 13.40 -10.69
N SER A 68 -10.83 14.25 -10.85
CA SER A 68 -11.00 15.68 -10.65
C SER A 68 -12.00 16.26 -11.67
N PRO A 69 -12.70 17.36 -11.34
CA PRO A 69 -13.59 18.03 -12.29
C PRO A 69 -12.91 18.33 -13.62
N LYS A 70 -11.63 18.74 -13.57
CA LYS A 70 -10.86 19.04 -14.78
C LYS A 70 -10.57 17.79 -15.63
N ALA A 71 -10.27 16.66 -15.00
CA ALA A 71 -10.06 15.41 -15.72
C ALA A 71 -11.34 14.95 -16.43
N MET A 72 -12.50 15.15 -15.80
CA MET A 72 -13.80 14.84 -16.40
C MET A 72 -14.12 15.74 -17.61
N GLU A 73 -13.85 17.05 -17.51
CA GLU A 73 -13.97 17.98 -18.65
C GLU A 73 -13.11 17.52 -19.84
N ILE A 74 -11.83 17.22 -19.61
CA ILE A 74 -10.90 16.80 -20.67
C ILE A 74 -11.38 15.51 -21.35
N LEU A 75 -11.87 14.53 -20.59
CA LEU A 75 -12.44 13.30 -21.15
C LEU A 75 -13.65 13.59 -22.05
N SER A 76 -14.51 14.53 -21.64
CA SER A 76 -15.67 14.95 -22.43
C SER A 76 -15.29 15.68 -23.71
N GLU A 77 -14.30 16.58 -23.66
CA GLU A 77 -13.78 17.30 -24.83
C GLU A 77 -13.13 16.35 -25.84
N MET A 78 -12.40 15.34 -25.35
CA MET A 78 -11.75 14.35 -26.19
C MET A 78 -12.70 13.24 -26.70
N ASN A 79 -13.97 13.25 -26.29
CA ASN A 79 -14.96 12.21 -26.57
C ASN A 79 -14.46 10.79 -26.19
N ILE A 80 -13.66 10.71 -25.12
CA ILE A 80 -13.09 9.47 -24.59
C ILE A 80 -13.96 9.01 -23.43
N LYS A 81 -14.46 7.77 -23.50
CA LYS A 81 -15.15 7.17 -22.35
C LYS A 81 -14.16 7.03 -21.19
N PRO A 82 -14.57 7.30 -19.94
CA PRO A 82 -13.73 7.03 -18.78
C PRO A 82 -13.20 5.60 -18.87
N ALA A 83 -11.88 5.46 -18.67
CA ALA A 83 -11.10 4.28 -19.05
C ALA A 83 -11.76 2.96 -18.61
N PRO A 84 -11.54 1.85 -19.36
CA PRO A 84 -12.10 0.55 -19.00
C PRO A 84 -11.76 0.15 -17.56
N LYS A 85 -12.59 -0.72 -16.97
CA LYS A 85 -12.40 -1.30 -15.61
C LYS A 85 -11.13 -2.15 -15.54
N SER A 86 -9.98 -1.51 -15.57
CA SER A 86 -8.69 -2.14 -15.32
C SER A 86 -8.23 -1.73 -13.94
N GLU A 87 -7.77 -2.70 -13.16
CA GLU A 87 -7.09 -2.41 -11.91
C GLU A 87 -5.78 -1.69 -12.19
N LYS A 88 -5.55 -0.61 -11.46
CA LYS A 88 -4.30 0.15 -11.46
C LYS A 88 -3.71 0.11 -10.07
N LEU A 89 -2.40 0.23 -10.00
CA LEU A 89 -1.71 0.50 -8.75
C LEU A 89 -1.81 2.00 -8.48
N VAL A 90 -2.53 2.38 -7.43
CA VAL A 90 -2.92 3.76 -7.15
C VAL A 90 -2.30 4.22 -5.83
N PRO A 91 -1.45 5.27 -5.84
CA PRO A 91 -1.02 5.92 -4.62
C PRO A 91 -2.17 6.79 -4.09
N SER A 92 -2.79 6.36 -2.98
CA SER A 92 -3.92 7.08 -2.35
C SER A 92 -3.60 7.35 -0.89
N LEU A 93 -3.99 8.51 -0.38
CA LEU A 93 -3.90 8.89 1.04
C LEU A 93 -5.10 8.36 1.86
N SER A 94 -5.81 7.36 1.35
CA SER A 94 -6.96 6.75 2.01
C SER A 94 -6.50 5.70 3.03
N ASN A 95 -7.36 5.38 4.00
CA ASN A 95 -7.13 4.23 4.87
C ASN A 95 -6.99 2.95 4.03
N LYS A 96 -6.10 2.06 4.47
CA LYS A 96 -5.82 0.78 3.83
C LYS A 96 -6.36 -0.33 4.73
N LEU A 97 -7.12 -1.24 4.14
CA LEU A 97 -7.70 -2.39 4.84
C LEU A 97 -7.17 -3.68 4.21
N ASN A 98 -6.87 -4.68 5.04
CA ASN A 98 -6.31 -5.98 4.62
C ASN A 98 -5.11 -5.83 3.66
N TYR A 99 -4.22 -4.88 3.94
CA TYR A 99 -3.11 -4.54 3.06
C TYR A 99 -1.96 -5.52 3.25
N VAL A 100 -1.61 -6.25 2.19
CA VAL A 100 -0.53 -7.25 2.24
C VAL A 100 0.80 -6.61 1.90
N LEU A 101 1.76 -6.66 2.83
CA LEU A 101 3.10 -6.09 2.64
C LEU A 101 4.20 -6.89 3.33
N HIS A 102 5.42 -6.69 2.84
CA HIS A 102 6.61 -7.17 3.51
C HIS A 102 6.94 -6.30 4.73
N TYR A 103 7.42 -6.89 5.82
CA TYR A 103 7.69 -6.17 7.08
C TYR A 103 8.63 -4.97 6.94
N ARG A 104 9.55 -5.01 5.97
CA ARG A 104 10.47 -3.90 5.68
C ARG A 104 9.73 -2.66 5.15
N ASN A 105 8.67 -2.87 4.37
CA ASN A 105 7.81 -1.77 3.91
C ASN A 105 6.99 -1.22 5.06
N LEU A 106 6.48 -2.08 5.95
CA LEU A 106 5.76 -1.64 7.14
C LEU A 106 6.65 -0.73 8.01
N LYS A 107 7.90 -1.11 8.24
CA LYS A 107 8.88 -0.25 8.92
C LYS A 107 9.10 1.09 8.23
N LEU A 108 9.20 1.08 6.89
CA LEU A 108 9.34 2.30 6.11
C LEU A 108 8.13 3.23 6.28
N TYR A 109 6.92 2.67 6.42
CA TYR A 109 5.69 3.46 6.55
C TYR A 109 5.47 4.03 7.96
N ILE A 110 6.08 3.41 8.97
CA ILE A 110 5.97 3.81 10.38
C ILE A 110 7.16 4.69 10.83
N SER A 111 8.26 4.70 10.06
CA SER A 111 9.48 5.48 10.37
C SER A 111 9.33 6.97 10.07
#